data_AF-A0A354C5D3-F1
#
_entry.id   AF-A0A354C5D3-F1
#
_cell.length_a   1.000
_cell.length_b   1.000
_cell.length_c   1.000
_cell.angle_alpha   90.00
_cell.angle_beta   90.00
_cell.angle_gamma   90.00
#
_symmetry.space_group_name_H-M   'P 1'
#
loop_
_entity.id
_entity.type
_entity.pdbx_description
1 polymer ?
#
loop_
_entity_poly.entity_id
_entity_poly.type
_entity_poly.pdbx_seq_one_letter_code
_entity_poly.pdbx_strand_id
1 'polypeptide(L)' 'TRPAELERVKLRFEYIITHGETGEIICKGFTKHCALNSSGKPVAIDRKTVHLWDNFPR' A
#
# COMPACT_ATOMS: atom_id res chain seq x y z
N THR A 1 -1.03 8.41 -2.30
CA THR A 1 -1.13 6.97 -1.96
C THR A 1 -1.71 6.83 -0.58
N ARG A 2 -2.66 5.91 -0.40
CA ARG A 2 -3.28 5.62 0.90
C ARG A 2 -3.22 4.11 1.17
N PRO A 3 -2.87 3.67 2.39
CA PRO A 3 -3.04 2.27 2.79
C PRO A 3 -4.53 1.93 2.84
N ALA A 4 -4.92 0.77 2.33
CA ALA A 4 -6.33 0.35 2.31
C ALA A 4 -6.59 -0.94 3.09
N GLU A 5 -5.86 -2.01 2.78
CA GLU A 5 -6.04 -3.32 3.42
C GLU A 5 -4.69 -3.92 3.82
N LEU A 6 -4.61 -4.45 5.05
CA LEU A 6 -3.45 -5.16 5.59
C LEU A 6 -3.88 -6.56 6.02
N GLU A 7 -3.27 -7.60 5.44
CA GLU A 7 -3.44 -9.00 5.80
C GLU A 7 -2.13 -9.56 6.37
N ARG A 8 -2.13 -10.84 6.77
CA ARG A 8 -0.91 -11.49 7.29
C ARG A 8 0.28 -11.43 6.31
N VAL A 9 0.02 -11.61 5.02
CA VAL A 9 1.07 -11.72 3.97
C VAL A 9 0.83 -10.79 2.77
N LYS A 10 -0.28 -10.06 2.74
CA LYS A 10 -0.66 -9.18 1.62
C LYS A 10 -1.01 -7.79 2.11
N LEU A 11 -0.79 -6.80 1.25
CA LEU A 11 -1.19 -5.42 1.50
C LEU A 11 -1.72 -4.77 0.21
N ARG A 12 -2.66 -3.83 0.35
CA ARG A 12 -3.26 -3.06 -0.75
C ARG A 12 -3.06 -1.57 -0.56
N PHE A 13 -2.55 -0.91 -1.60
CA PHE A 13 -2.48 0.55 -1.65
C PHE A 13 -3.48 1.09 -2.65
N GLU A 14 -4.11 2.20 -2.30
CA GLU A 14 -4.94 2.99 -3.19
C GLU A 14 -4.20 4.25 -3.63
N TYR A 15 -4.42 4.63 -4.88
CA TYR A 15 -3.81 5.77 -5.52
C TYR A 15 -4.91 6.66 -6.09
N ILE A 16 -4.79 7.94 -5.81
CA ILE A 16 -5.53 9.00 -6.48
C ILE A 16 -4.46 9.84 -7.18
N ILE A 17 -4.58 9.95 -8.50
CA ILE A 17 -3.74 10.83 -9.31
C ILE A 17 -4.55 12.07 -9.61
N THR A 18 -4.03 13.23 -9.22
CA THR A 18 -4.66 14.53 -9.45
C THR A 18 -3.87 15.34 -10.47
N HIS A 19 -4.57 16.17 -11.24
CA HIS A 19 -3.94 17.22 -12.03
C HIS A 19 -3.29 18.22 -11.07
N GLY A 20 -2.04 18.61 -11.35
CA GLY A 20 -1.23 19.39 -10.41
C GLY A 20 -1.77 20.79 -10.11
N GLU A 21 -2.37 21.44 -11.11
CA GLU A 21 -2.85 22.83 -10.98
C GLU A 21 -4.29 22.94 -10.50
N THR A 22 -5.19 22.13 -11.07
CA THR A 22 -6.63 22.18 -10.81
C THR A 22 -7.06 21.30 -9.64
N GLY A 23 -6.20 20.35 -9.23
CA GLY A 23 -6.53 19.34 -8.23
C GLY A 23 -7.54 18.30 -8.70
N GLU A 24 -7.96 18.34 -9.97
CA GLU A 24 -8.94 17.40 -10.53
C GLU A 24 -8.43 15.97 -10.47
N ILE A 25 -9.32 15.03 -10.14
CA ILE A 25 -8.97 13.61 -10.13
C ILE A 25 -8.91 13.10 -11.57
N ILE A 26 -7.71 12.70 -12.00
CA ILE A 26 -7.47 12.15 -13.33
C ILE A 26 -7.59 10.63 -13.33
N CYS A 27 -7.17 9.98 -12.24
CA CYS A 27 -7.19 8.53 -12.15
C CYS A 27 -7.32 8.05 -10.70
N LYS A 28 -7.98 6.90 -10.54
CA LYS A 28 -7.99 6.12 -9.31
C LYS A 28 -7.51 4.72 -9.63
N GLY A 29 -6.65 4.17 -8.80
CA GLY A 29 -6.11 2.82 -8.98
C GLY A 29 -5.70 2.19 -7.66
N PHE A 30 -5.34 0.92 -7.71
CA PHE A 30 -4.79 0.23 -6.56
C PHE A 30 -3.69 -0.75 -6.99
N THR A 31 -2.81 -1.09 -6.05
CA THR A 31 -1.85 -2.19 -6.19
C THR A 31 -2.01 -3.15 -5.04
N LYS A 32 -1.70 -4.42 -5.28
CA LYS A 32 -1.66 -5.48 -4.27
C LYS A 32 -0.26 -6.08 -4.25
N HIS A 33 0.29 -6.20 -3.05
CA HIS A 33 1.63 -6.74 -2.84
C HIS A 33 1.56 -7.93 -1.90
N CYS A 34 2.44 -8.92 -2.11
CA CYS A 34 2.61 -10.07 -1.22
C CYS A 34 4.02 -10.01 -0.63
N ALA A 35 4.15 -10.13 0.69
CA ALA A 35 5.44 -10.19 1.36
C ALA A 35 6.06 -11.56 1.11
N LEU A 36 7.23 -11.58 0.47
CA LEU A 36 7.97 -12.80 0.12
C LEU A 36 9.33 -12.81 0.81
N ASN A 37 9.83 -14.00 1.15
CA ASN A 37 11.23 -14.18 1.49
C ASN A 37 12.11 -14.27 0.23
N SER A 38 13.44 -14.42 0.41
CA SER A 38 14.40 -14.54 -0.70
C SER A 38 14.19 -15.77 -1.58
N SER A 39 13.45 -16.78 -1.11
CA SER A 39 13.07 -17.96 -1.89
C SER A 39 11.70 -17.81 -2.57
N GLY A 40 11.10 -16.63 -2.54
CA GLY A 40 9.79 -16.35 -3.16
C GLY A 40 8.59 -16.93 -2.40
N LYS A 41 8.77 -17.41 -1.16
CA LYS A 41 7.66 -17.95 -0.36
C LYS A 41 6.96 -16.83 0.40
N PRO A 42 5.60 -16.82 0.46
CA PRO A 42 4.86 -15.87 1.27
C PRO A 42 5.26 -15.95 2.74
N VAL A 43 5.52 -14.79 3.34
CA VAL A 43 5.87 -14.64 4.75
C VAL A 43 5.07 -13.52 5.38
N ALA A 44 5.04 -13.51 6.71
CA ALA A 44 4.38 -12.43 7.44
C ALA A 44 5.01 -11.09 7.09
N ILE A 45 4.17 -10.05 6.94
CA ILE A 45 4.64 -8.68 6.78
C ILE A 45 5.49 -8.31 8.00
N ASP A 46 6.65 -7.71 7.75
CA ASP A 46 7.60 -7.40 8.80
C ASP A 46 7.07 -6.30 9.74
N ARG A 47 7.56 -6.31 10.99
CA ARG A 47 7.08 -5.38 12.03
C ARG A 47 7.33 -3.92 11.69
N LYS A 48 8.38 -3.59 10.92
CA LYS A 48 8.67 -2.21 10.53
C LYS A 48 7.64 -1.71 9.52
N THR A 49 7.25 -2.55 8.56
CA THR A 49 6.17 -2.25 7.61
C THR A 49 4.83 -2.11 8.31
N VAL A 50 4.49 -3.00 9.26
CA VAL A 50 3.26 -2.87 10.07
C VAL A 50 3.28 -1.57 10.87
N HIS A 51 4.40 -1.24 11.52
CA HIS A 51 4.52 0.01 12.27
C HIS A 51 4.36 1.25 11.38
N LEU A 52 4.95 1.25 10.18
CA LEU A 52 4.76 2.34 9.22
C LEU A 52 3.30 2.46 8.76
N TRP A 53 2.63 1.31 8.55
CA TRP A 53 1.22 1.26 8.18
C TRP A 53 0.33 1.94 9.22
N ASP A 54 0.55 1.64 10.51
CA ASP A 54 -0.21 2.22 11.62
C ASP A 54 -0.02 3.73 11.78
N ASN A 55 1.12 4.24 11.30
CA ASN A 55 1.50 5.66 11.40
C ASN A 55 1.34 6.44 10.09
N PHE A 56 0.73 5.83 9.06
CA PHE A 56 0.58 6.50 7.78
C PHE A 56 -0.40 7.70 7.89
N PRO A 57 -0.07 8.88 7.33
CA PRO A 57 -0.96 10.04 7.37
C PRO A 57 -2.34 9.71 6.78
N ARG A 58 -3.40 10.07 7.50
CA ARG A 58 -4.80 9.85 7.10
C ARG A 58 -5.31 10.99 6.23
#